data_AF-A0A527Y3I6-F1
#
_entry.id   AF-A0A527Y3I6-F1
#
_cell.length_a   1.000
_cell.length_b   1.000
_cell.length_c   1.000
_cell.angle_alpha   90.00
_cell.angle_beta   90.00
_cell.angle_gamma   90.00
#
_symmetry.space_group_name_H-M   'P 1'
#
loop_
_entity.id
_entity.type
_entity.pdbx_description
1 polymer ?
#
loop_
_entity_poly.entity_id
_entity_poly.type
_entity_poly.pdbx_seq_one_letter_code
_entity_poly.pdbx_strand_id
1 'polypeptide(L)'
;MWAAQHYHFDKPNRWMTSGGLGTMGYGLPAALGVQIAHPDALVIDIAGDASVQMTMQEMSSAVQYEAPIKIFILNNQYMGMVRQWQQLLHGNRLSHSYTEAMPDFVKLAEAYGGHGIRCDKPDELDDAIREMISVKKPVLFDCRVATLANCFPMIPSGKAHNEMLLPDEATDEAVANAIDAKGRELV
;
A
#
# COMPACT_ATOMS: atom_id res chain seq x y z
N MET A 1 1.46 6.00 -2.28
CA MET A 1 1.98 6.95 -3.29
C MET A 1 1.84 6.41 -4.71
N TRP A 2 2.38 5.24 -5.05
CA TRP A 2 2.24 4.66 -6.40
C TRP A 2 0.81 4.57 -6.92
N ALA A 3 -0.17 4.21 -6.09
CA ALA A 3 -1.57 4.23 -6.48
C ALA A 3 -2.03 5.60 -6.98
N ALA A 4 -1.60 6.71 -6.35
CA ALA A 4 -1.93 8.06 -6.80
C ALA A 4 -1.15 8.49 -8.06
N GLN A 5 0.06 7.94 -8.27
CA GLN A 5 0.89 8.27 -9.43
C GLN A 5 0.46 7.52 -10.70
N HIS A 6 0.04 6.27 -10.57
CA HIS A 6 -0.17 5.36 -11.69
C HIS A 6 -1.64 4.99 -11.93
N TYR A 7 -2.53 5.25 -10.97
CA TYR A 7 -3.96 4.98 -11.14
C TYR A 7 -4.73 6.28 -11.34
N HIS A 8 -5.31 6.43 -12.52
CA HIS A 8 -6.10 7.61 -12.90
C HIS A 8 -7.59 7.36 -12.69
N PHE A 9 -8.34 8.43 -12.44
CA PHE A 9 -9.78 8.39 -12.21
C PHE A 9 -10.51 9.27 -13.21
N ASP A 10 -11.48 8.69 -13.91
CA ASP A 10 -12.28 9.41 -14.90
C ASP A 10 -13.47 10.15 -14.28
N LYS A 11 -13.69 10.00 -12.97
CA LYS A 11 -14.82 10.58 -12.23
C LYS A 11 -14.38 11.08 -10.85
N PRO A 12 -15.01 12.14 -10.31
CA PRO A 12 -14.76 12.61 -8.95
C PRO A 12 -15.18 11.56 -7.91
N ASN A 13 -14.68 11.71 -6.68
CA ASN A 13 -15.04 10.87 -5.53
C ASN A 13 -14.76 9.37 -5.75
N ARG A 14 -13.67 9.06 -6.44
CA ARG A 14 -13.14 7.69 -6.65
C ARG A 14 -11.83 7.42 -5.94
N TRP A 15 -11.29 8.43 -5.25
CA TRP A 15 -10.06 8.35 -4.48
C TRP A 15 -10.33 8.66 -3.01
N MET A 16 -10.23 7.62 -2.16
CA MET A 16 -10.43 7.73 -0.72
C MET A 16 -9.11 7.35 -0.05
N THR A 17 -8.46 8.31 0.60
CA THR A 17 -7.16 8.09 1.26
C THR A 17 -7.00 9.01 2.47
N SER A 18 -6.26 8.54 3.48
CA SER A 18 -5.89 9.38 4.63
C SER A 18 -4.67 10.22 4.28
N GLY A 19 -4.90 11.46 3.83
CA GLY A 19 -3.84 12.40 3.45
C GLY A 19 -3.28 13.19 4.64
N GLY A 20 -4.12 13.96 5.32
CA GLY A 20 -3.67 14.90 6.35
C GLY A 20 -3.02 14.25 7.58
N LEU A 21 -3.68 13.21 8.14
CA LEU A 21 -3.14 12.48 9.30
C LEU A 21 -2.27 11.27 8.90
N GLY A 22 -2.41 10.76 7.68
CA GLY A 22 -1.61 9.62 7.20
C GLY A 22 -1.88 8.31 7.94
N THR A 23 -3.14 8.04 8.31
CA THR A 23 -3.52 6.90 9.16
C THR A 23 -3.36 5.56 8.44
N MET A 24 -2.40 4.74 8.85
CA MET A 24 -2.30 3.33 8.46
C MET A 24 -3.51 2.54 9.00
N GLY A 25 -3.96 1.52 8.27
CA GLY A 25 -5.20 0.78 8.58
C GLY A 25 -6.48 1.45 8.09
N TYR A 26 -6.40 2.63 7.44
CA TYR A 26 -7.58 3.33 6.92
C TYR A 26 -8.29 2.57 5.78
N GLY A 27 -7.52 1.94 4.88
CA GLY A 27 -7.99 1.42 3.59
C GLY A 27 -9.15 0.43 3.72
N LEU A 28 -8.96 -0.62 4.52
CA LEU A 28 -9.94 -1.69 4.69
C LEU A 28 -11.30 -1.21 5.23
N PRO A 29 -11.40 -0.53 6.39
CA PRO A 29 -12.69 -0.02 6.88
C PRO A 29 -13.29 1.05 5.97
N ALA A 30 -12.47 1.87 5.30
CA ALA A 30 -12.99 2.83 4.32
C ALA A 30 -13.61 2.13 3.10
N ALA A 31 -12.96 1.09 2.57
CA ALA A 31 -13.47 0.29 1.47
C ALA A 31 -14.79 -0.39 1.85
N LEU A 32 -14.89 -0.93 3.06
CA LEU A 32 -16.14 -1.49 3.59
C LEU A 32 -17.25 -0.44 3.58
N GLY A 33 -17.03 0.74 4.17
CA GLY A 33 -18.02 1.81 4.20
C GLY A 33 -18.46 2.27 2.80
N VAL A 34 -17.52 2.39 1.86
CA VAL A 34 -17.79 2.76 0.46
C VAL A 34 -18.61 1.68 -0.25
N GLN A 35 -18.29 0.40 -0.03
CA GLN A 35 -19.04 -0.71 -0.64
C GLN A 35 -20.48 -0.78 -0.13
N ILE A 36 -20.71 -0.48 1.15
CA ILE A 36 -22.06 -0.37 1.70
C ILE A 36 -22.84 0.80 1.09
N ALA A 37 -22.18 1.95 0.89
CA ALA A 37 -22.79 3.11 0.24
C ALA A 37 -23.03 2.91 -1.27
N HIS A 38 -22.26 2.03 -1.91
CA HIS A 38 -22.31 1.75 -3.34
C HIS A 38 -22.27 0.24 -3.62
N PRO A 39 -23.37 -0.49 -3.38
CA PRO A 39 -23.39 -1.96 -3.44
C PRO A 39 -22.95 -2.56 -4.77
N ASP A 40 -23.25 -1.89 -5.89
CA ASP A 40 -22.93 -2.38 -7.24
C ASP A 40 -21.56 -1.91 -7.76
N ALA A 41 -20.83 -1.10 -6.98
CA ALA A 41 -19.52 -0.62 -7.38
C ALA A 41 -18.42 -1.65 -7.11
N LEU A 42 -17.41 -1.68 -7.98
CA LEU A 42 -16.14 -2.36 -7.69
C LEU A 42 -15.32 -1.46 -6.76
N VAL A 43 -15.15 -1.88 -5.51
CA VAL A 43 -14.36 -1.16 -4.50
C VAL A 43 -13.07 -1.92 -4.24
N ILE A 44 -11.94 -1.25 -4.47
CA ILE A 44 -10.59 -1.79 -4.32
C ILE A 44 -9.83 -0.96 -3.28
N ASP A 45 -9.37 -1.61 -2.22
CA ASP A 45 -8.39 -1.10 -1.28
C ASP A 45 -6.98 -1.47 -1.77
N ILE A 46 -6.20 -0.49 -2.23
CA ILE A 46 -4.78 -0.69 -2.57
C ILE A 46 -3.96 -0.39 -1.31
N ALA A 47 -3.56 -1.45 -0.61
CA ALA A 47 -2.94 -1.36 0.71
C ALA A 47 -1.49 -1.84 0.71
N GLY A 48 -0.69 -1.29 1.62
CA GLY A 48 0.56 -1.93 2.04
C GLY A 48 0.26 -3.04 3.04
N ASP A 49 1.09 -4.06 3.06
CA ASP A 49 1.04 -5.21 3.97
C ASP A 49 1.04 -4.79 5.45
N ALA A 50 1.94 -3.88 5.85
CA ALA A 50 1.96 -3.35 7.21
C ALA A 50 0.70 -2.52 7.56
N SER A 51 0.09 -1.84 6.57
CA SER A 51 -1.08 -1.00 6.80
C SER A 51 -2.36 -1.83 6.96
N VAL A 52 -2.61 -2.78 6.07
CA VAL A 52 -3.83 -3.60 6.12
C VAL A 52 -3.90 -4.44 7.41
N GLN A 53 -2.73 -4.88 7.90
CA GLN A 53 -2.65 -5.70 9.10
C GLN A 53 -3.15 -4.98 10.37
N MET A 54 -3.13 -3.65 10.41
CA MET A 54 -3.59 -2.87 11.57
C MET A 54 -5.08 -3.04 11.87
N THR A 55 -5.89 -3.33 10.86
CA THR A 55 -7.35 -3.41 10.95
C THR A 55 -7.91 -4.67 10.33
N MET A 56 -7.07 -5.70 10.16
CA MET A 56 -7.42 -6.93 9.43
C MET A 56 -8.68 -7.63 9.96
N GLN A 57 -9.00 -7.45 11.24
CA GLN A 57 -10.24 -7.97 11.83
C GLN A 57 -11.52 -7.52 11.12
N GLU A 58 -11.49 -6.39 10.39
CA GLU A 58 -12.64 -5.90 9.62
C GLU A 58 -12.99 -6.78 8.41
N MET A 59 -12.14 -7.75 8.05
CA MET A 59 -12.54 -8.82 7.12
C MET A 59 -13.76 -9.59 7.64
N SER A 60 -13.87 -9.77 8.96
CA SER A 60 -15.06 -10.35 9.59
C SER A 60 -16.32 -9.52 9.31
N SER A 61 -16.20 -8.19 9.41
CA SER A 61 -17.28 -7.25 9.09
C SER A 61 -17.66 -7.33 7.61
N ALA A 62 -16.69 -7.36 6.70
CA ALA A 62 -16.95 -7.48 5.26
C ALA A 62 -17.69 -8.78 4.91
N VAL A 63 -17.35 -9.90 5.55
CA VAL A 63 -18.06 -11.16 5.38
C VAL A 63 -19.47 -11.09 5.97
N GLN A 64 -19.63 -10.54 7.18
CA GLN A 64 -20.93 -10.41 7.85
C GLN A 64 -21.94 -9.60 7.02
N TYR A 65 -21.49 -8.56 6.34
CA TYR A 65 -22.34 -7.70 5.50
C TYR A 65 -22.32 -8.08 4.02
N GLU A 66 -21.75 -9.25 3.67
CA GLU A 66 -21.62 -9.74 2.29
C GLU A 66 -21.02 -8.70 1.33
N ALA A 67 -20.14 -7.83 1.84
CA ALA A 67 -19.56 -6.72 1.10
C ALA A 67 -18.39 -7.21 0.25
N PRO A 68 -18.47 -7.25 -1.10
CA PRO A 68 -17.48 -7.92 -1.94
C PRO A 68 -16.23 -7.05 -2.20
N ILE A 69 -15.69 -6.38 -1.18
CA ILE A 69 -14.51 -5.52 -1.28
C ILE A 69 -13.26 -6.29 -1.72
N LYS A 70 -12.38 -5.63 -2.48
CA LYS A 70 -11.12 -6.20 -2.97
C LYS A 70 -9.94 -5.55 -2.27
N ILE A 71 -9.19 -6.32 -1.49
CA ILE A 71 -8.02 -5.81 -0.77
C ILE A 71 -6.79 -6.23 -1.57
N PHE A 72 -6.22 -5.31 -2.32
CA PHE A 72 -5.03 -5.49 -3.15
C PHE A 72 -3.79 -5.09 -2.35
N ILE A 73 -3.12 -6.08 -1.78
CA ILE A 73 -1.97 -5.90 -0.90
C ILE A 73 -0.70 -5.86 -1.74
N LEU A 74 -0.02 -4.72 -1.76
CA LEU A 74 1.35 -4.59 -2.26
C LEU A 74 2.32 -5.08 -1.18
N ASN A 75 2.62 -6.37 -1.19
CA ASN A 75 3.39 -7.03 -0.15
C ASN A 75 4.90 -6.97 -0.46
N ASN A 76 5.57 -6.02 0.16
CA ASN A 76 7.01 -5.85 0.09
C ASN A 76 7.73 -6.31 1.37
N GLN A 77 7.01 -6.76 2.40
CA GLN A 77 7.52 -7.23 3.71
C GLN A 77 8.20 -6.15 4.57
N TYR A 78 7.98 -4.87 4.25
CA TYR A 78 8.53 -3.73 4.97
C TYR A 78 7.47 -2.65 5.20
N MET A 79 7.70 -1.82 6.22
CA MET A 79 7.16 -0.46 6.25
C MET A 79 7.89 0.38 5.20
N GLY A 80 7.57 0.18 3.92
CA GLY A 80 8.37 0.66 2.78
C GLY A 80 8.72 2.15 2.81
N MET A 81 7.80 3.00 3.28
CA MET A 81 8.07 4.44 3.38
C MET A 81 9.05 4.79 4.48
N VAL A 82 8.94 4.15 5.66
CA VAL A 82 9.92 4.30 6.74
C VAL A 82 11.28 3.74 6.31
N ARG A 83 11.27 2.57 5.65
CA ARG A 83 12.49 1.93 5.14
C ARG A 83 13.20 2.81 4.11
N GLN A 84 12.47 3.43 3.18
CA GLN A 84 13.03 4.39 2.22
C GLN A 84 13.75 5.53 2.96
N TRP A 85 13.13 6.17 3.95
CA TRP A 85 13.80 7.23 4.73
C TRP A 85 15.01 6.72 5.53
N GLN A 86 14.96 5.51 6.09
CA GLN A 86 16.10 4.89 6.76
C GLN A 86 17.28 4.64 5.82
N GLN A 87 17.01 4.21 4.58
CA GLN A 87 18.02 4.07 3.54
C GLN A 87 18.67 5.42 3.24
N LEU A 88 17.85 6.43 2.96
CA LEU A 88 18.29 7.71 2.41
C LEU A 88 18.94 8.64 3.46
N LEU A 89 18.53 8.57 4.73
CA LEU A 89 18.95 9.51 5.78
C LEU A 89 19.75 8.88 6.92
N HIS A 90 19.64 7.58 7.12
CA HIS A 90 20.15 6.91 8.32
C HIS A 90 21.17 5.82 7.99
N GLY A 91 21.86 5.93 6.85
CA GLY A 91 22.90 4.99 6.42
C GLY A 91 22.37 3.56 6.29
N ASN A 92 21.12 3.42 5.86
CA ASN A 92 20.42 2.13 5.71
C ASN A 92 20.31 1.30 7.00
N ARG A 93 20.24 1.98 8.16
CA ARG A 93 20.00 1.33 9.46
C ARG A 93 18.51 1.03 9.62
N LEU A 94 18.12 -0.20 9.30
CA LEU A 94 16.73 -0.66 9.39
C LEU A 94 16.33 -0.87 10.86
N SER A 95 15.65 0.11 11.45
CA SER A 95 15.18 0.07 12.83
C SER A 95 13.70 -0.27 12.88
N HIS A 96 13.38 -1.56 13.10
CA HIS A 96 12.02 -2.09 13.25
C HIS A 96 11.04 -1.77 12.10
N SER A 97 11.56 -1.51 10.90
CA SER A 97 10.76 -1.22 9.69
C SER A 97 10.51 -2.46 8.83
N TYR A 98 10.87 -3.65 9.33
CA TYR A 98 10.64 -4.95 8.69
C TYR A 98 9.75 -5.81 9.59
N THR A 99 9.05 -6.77 9.00
CA THR A 99 8.22 -7.69 9.79
C THR A 99 8.33 -9.11 9.24
N GLU A 100 9.18 -9.93 9.86
CA GLU A 100 9.30 -11.36 9.53
C GLU A 100 8.07 -12.16 9.93
N ALA A 101 7.28 -11.66 10.88
CA ALA A 101 6.11 -12.31 11.45
C ALA A 101 4.80 -12.01 10.70
N MET A 102 4.86 -11.60 9.42
CA MET A 102 3.64 -11.33 8.64
C MET A 102 2.82 -12.60 8.43
N PRO A 103 1.49 -12.55 8.56
CA PRO A 103 0.64 -13.72 8.37
C PRO A 103 0.61 -14.15 6.91
N ASP A 104 0.19 -15.39 6.69
CA ASP A 104 -0.22 -15.84 5.37
C ASP A 104 -1.60 -15.26 5.04
N PHE A 105 -1.63 -14.19 4.24
CA PHE A 105 -2.86 -13.49 3.89
C PHE A 105 -3.88 -14.38 3.16
N VAL A 106 -3.44 -15.38 2.40
CA VAL A 106 -4.36 -16.30 1.71
C VAL A 106 -5.13 -17.12 2.75
N LYS A 107 -4.41 -17.75 3.67
CA LYS A 107 -5.02 -18.52 4.77
C LYS A 107 -5.85 -17.64 5.69
N LEU A 108 -5.45 -16.39 5.89
CA LEU A 108 -6.18 -15.45 6.72
C LEU A 108 -7.52 -15.06 6.08
N ALA A 109 -7.56 -14.87 4.75
CA ALA A 109 -8.81 -14.66 4.03
C ALA A 109 -9.77 -15.85 4.20
N GLU A 110 -9.26 -17.07 4.02
CA GLU A 110 -10.01 -18.30 4.21
C GLU A 110 -10.55 -18.41 5.65
N ALA A 111 -9.74 -18.08 6.65
CA ALA A 111 -10.12 -18.12 8.06
C ALA A 111 -11.28 -17.17 8.39
N TYR A 112 -11.37 -16.01 7.73
CA TYR A 112 -12.52 -15.11 7.85
C TYR A 112 -13.73 -15.53 7.02
N GLY A 113 -13.59 -16.45 6.06
CA GLY A 113 -14.63 -16.85 5.11
C GLY A 113 -14.62 -16.07 3.78
N GLY A 114 -13.56 -15.30 3.53
CA GLY A 114 -13.29 -14.61 2.27
C GLY A 114 -12.59 -15.50 1.24
N HIS A 115 -12.01 -14.87 0.21
CA HIS A 115 -11.22 -15.52 -0.83
C HIS A 115 -9.78 -15.00 -0.80
N GLY A 116 -8.79 -15.89 -0.82
CA GLY A 116 -7.38 -15.54 -0.81
C GLY A 116 -6.73 -15.80 -2.16
N ILE A 117 -5.96 -14.85 -2.66
CA ILE A 117 -5.17 -14.97 -3.90
C ILE A 117 -3.73 -14.58 -3.57
N ARG A 118 -2.75 -15.35 -4.05
CA ARG A 118 -1.32 -14.96 -4.04
C ARG A 118 -0.83 -14.87 -5.47
N CYS A 119 -0.11 -13.78 -5.78
CA CYS A 119 0.53 -13.57 -7.07
C CYS A 119 2.00 -13.23 -6.84
N ASP A 120 2.88 -14.14 -7.27
CA ASP A 120 4.34 -14.02 -7.07
C ASP A 120 5.09 -13.69 -8.36
N LYS A 121 4.43 -13.76 -9.52
CA LYS A 121 5.05 -13.53 -10.83
C LYS A 121 4.30 -12.49 -11.66
N PRO A 122 5.00 -11.61 -12.38
CA PRO A 122 4.36 -10.60 -13.23
C PRO A 122 3.49 -11.16 -14.38
N ASP A 123 3.84 -12.32 -14.93
CA ASP A 123 3.11 -12.95 -16.05
C ASP A 123 1.76 -13.56 -15.64
N GLU A 124 1.58 -13.84 -14.35
CA GLU A 124 0.33 -14.37 -13.76
C GLU A 124 -0.60 -13.25 -13.26
N LEU A 125 -0.13 -12.00 -13.21
CA LEU A 125 -0.80 -10.88 -12.54
C LEU A 125 -2.15 -10.53 -13.16
N ASP A 126 -2.22 -10.49 -14.50
CA ASP A 126 -3.45 -10.13 -15.21
C ASP A 126 -4.57 -11.14 -14.95
N ASP A 127 -4.26 -12.43 -14.94
CA ASP A 127 -5.23 -13.49 -14.69
C ASP A 127 -5.69 -13.50 -13.23
N ALA A 128 -4.76 -13.30 -12.29
CA ALA A 128 -5.09 -13.19 -10.88
C ALA A 128 -6.00 -11.96 -10.60
N ILE A 129 -5.76 -10.82 -11.26
CA ILE A 129 -6.62 -9.63 -11.12
C ILE A 129 -8.03 -9.92 -11.66
N ARG A 130 -8.14 -10.62 -12.80
CA ARG A 130 -9.44 -11.02 -13.37
C ARG A 130 -10.21 -11.94 -12.40
N GLU A 131 -9.52 -12.89 -11.78
CA GLU A 131 -10.10 -13.74 -10.74
C GLU A 131 -10.63 -12.90 -9.57
N MET A 132 -9.79 -12.03 -8.99
CA MET A 132 -10.15 -11.14 -7.88
C MET A 132 -11.44 -10.36 -8.15
N ILE A 133 -11.57 -9.79 -9.36
CA ILE A 133 -12.73 -8.99 -9.76
C ILE A 133 -13.99 -9.86 -9.90
N SER A 134 -13.87 -11.09 -10.40
CA SER A 134 -15.00 -12.00 -10.62
C SER A 134 -15.60 -12.57 -9.34
N VAL A 135 -14.81 -12.66 -8.26
CA VAL A 135 -15.23 -13.25 -6.99
C VAL A 135 -16.26 -12.36 -6.29
N LYS A 136 -17.40 -12.91 -5.89
CA LYS A 136 -18.48 -12.18 -5.20
C LYS A 136 -18.39 -12.23 -3.67
N LYS A 137 -17.18 -12.28 -3.14
CA LYS A 137 -16.84 -12.30 -1.70
C LYS A 137 -15.75 -11.24 -1.42
N PRO A 138 -15.50 -10.88 -0.15
CA PRO A 138 -14.29 -10.17 0.24
C PRO A 138 -13.05 -10.94 -0.23
N VAL A 139 -12.08 -10.26 -0.84
CA VAL A 139 -10.86 -10.87 -1.38
C VAL A 139 -9.62 -10.26 -0.73
N LEU A 140 -8.70 -11.07 -0.21
CA LEU A 140 -7.32 -10.64 0.04
C LEU A 140 -6.43 -11.11 -1.10
N PHE A 141 -5.85 -10.15 -1.81
CA PHE A 141 -4.88 -10.38 -2.88
C PHE A 141 -3.48 -10.03 -2.36
N ASP A 142 -2.67 -11.06 -2.11
CA ASP A 142 -1.26 -10.96 -1.71
C ASP A 142 -0.37 -10.82 -2.97
N CYS A 143 -0.13 -9.58 -3.41
CA CYS A 143 0.75 -9.30 -4.55
C CYS A 143 2.18 -9.13 -4.04
N ARG A 144 3.07 -10.08 -4.35
CA ARG A 144 4.49 -9.90 -4.04
C ARG A 144 5.10 -8.88 -5.00
N VAL A 145 5.79 -7.91 -4.43
CA VAL A 145 6.46 -6.85 -5.18
C VAL A 145 7.91 -6.71 -4.73
N ALA A 146 8.71 -5.96 -5.49
CA ALA A 146 10.09 -5.69 -5.14
C ALA A 146 10.20 -5.07 -3.73
N THR A 147 10.94 -5.74 -2.85
CA THR A 147 11.02 -5.40 -1.42
C THR A 147 11.69 -4.05 -1.17
N LEU A 148 12.66 -3.69 -2.01
CA LEU A 148 13.55 -2.54 -1.85
C LEU A 148 13.24 -1.36 -2.80
N ALA A 149 12.13 -1.39 -3.55
CA ALA A 149 11.77 -0.28 -4.42
C ALA A 149 11.47 1.00 -3.61
N ASN A 150 11.93 2.15 -4.11
CA ASN A 150 11.71 3.49 -3.54
C ASN A 150 10.72 4.27 -4.41
N CYS A 151 9.99 5.21 -3.79
CA CYS A 151 9.02 6.05 -4.47
C CYS A 151 9.66 7.38 -4.91
N PHE A 152 9.54 7.68 -6.21
CA PHE A 152 10.03 8.89 -6.87
C PHE A 152 8.98 9.41 -7.87
N PRO A 153 9.06 10.68 -8.34
CA PRO A 153 9.98 11.72 -7.86
C PRO A 153 9.70 12.10 -6.40
N MET A 154 10.72 12.62 -5.73
CA MET A 154 10.63 12.99 -4.31
C MET A 154 11.20 14.39 -4.11
N ILE A 155 10.44 15.28 -3.47
CA ILE A 155 10.96 16.57 -2.98
C ILE A 155 11.41 16.32 -1.55
N PRO A 156 12.72 16.48 -1.24
CA PRO A 156 13.17 16.38 0.14
C PRO A 156 12.53 17.41 1.06
N SER A 157 12.38 17.06 2.34
CA SER A 157 11.86 18.00 3.35
C SER A 157 12.67 19.29 3.38
N GLY A 158 11.97 20.42 3.30
CA GLY A 158 12.58 21.76 3.29
C GLY A 158 13.07 22.26 1.91
N LYS A 159 12.87 21.50 0.82
CA LYS A 159 13.24 21.90 -0.54
C LYS A 159 12.08 22.47 -1.34
N ALA A 160 12.39 23.26 -2.38
CA ALA A 160 11.40 23.83 -3.28
C ALA A 160 10.84 22.79 -4.26
N HIS A 161 9.67 23.07 -4.85
CA HIS A 161 9.01 22.15 -5.79
C HIS A 161 9.84 21.78 -7.04
N ASN A 162 10.78 22.63 -7.44
CA ASN A 162 11.67 22.39 -8.58
C ASN A 162 12.99 21.69 -8.20
N GLU A 163 13.19 21.35 -6.92
CA GLU A 163 14.36 20.61 -6.41
C GLU A 163 13.99 19.14 -6.15
N MET A 164 13.41 18.49 -7.15
CA MET A 164 13.01 17.08 -7.07
C MET A 164 14.18 16.14 -7.32
N LEU A 165 14.19 15.03 -6.60
CA LEU A 165 15.02 13.87 -6.91
C LEU A 165 14.27 12.97 -7.89
N LEU A 166 14.87 12.75 -9.06
CA LEU A 166 14.36 11.83 -10.08
C LEU A 166 14.91 10.41 -9.87
N PRO A 167 14.24 9.36 -10.36
CA PRO A 167 14.67 7.97 -10.17
C PRO A 167 16.12 7.72 -10.60
N ASP A 168 16.54 8.29 -11.73
CA ASP A 168 17.87 8.09 -12.32
C ASP A 168 18.98 8.86 -11.56
N GLU A 169 18.60 9.85 -10.76
CA GLU A 169 19.51 10.74 -10.01
C GLU A 169 19.62 10.35 -8.53
N ALA A 170 18.70 9.51 -8.05
CA ALA A 170 18.56 9.19 -6.63
C ALA A 170 19.41 7.99 -6.21
N THR A 171 20.73 8.13 -6.26
CA THR A 171 21.64 7.22 -5.55
C THR A 171 21.60 7.48 -4.04
N ASP A 172 21.90 6.48 -3.21
CA ASP A 172 21.93 6.62 -1.75
C ASP A 172 22.78 7.83 -1.30
N GLU A 173 23.91 8.07 -1.99
CA GLU A 173 24.81 9.19 -1.73
C GLU A 173 24.23 10.54 -2.18
N ALA A 174 23.59 10.58 -3.36
CA ALA A 174 22.96 11.80 -3.87
C ALA A 174 21.83 12.26 -2.95
N VAL A 175 21.01 11.33 -2.45
CA VAL A 175 19.91 11.67 -1.56
C VAL A 175 20.39 12.04 -0.16
N ALA A 176 21.37 11.34 0.40
CA ALA A 176 21.93 11.67 1.72
C ALA A 176 22.49 13.11 1.77
N ASN A 177 23.01 13.61 0.64
CA ASN A 177 23.51 14.97 0.48
C ASN A 177 22.42 16.00 0.13
N ALA A 178 21.30 15.57 -0.47
CA ALA A 178 20.19 16.45 -0.84
C ALA A 178 19.42 16.98 0.39
N ILE A 179 19.47 16.26 1.51
CA ILE A 179 18.70 16.59 2.73
C ILE A 179 19.66 17.11 3.80
N ASP A 180 19.63 18.42 4.02
CA ASP A 180 20.43 19.07 5.05
C ASP A 180 19.98 18.70 6.46
N ALA A 181 20.76 19.11 7.46
CA ALA A 181 20.47 18.79 8.86
C ALA A 181 19.07 19.27 9.31
N LYS A 182 18.59 20.42 8.81
CA LYS A 182 17.24 20.93 9.14
C LYS A 182 16.17 20.10 8.46
N GLY A 183 16.38 19.67 7.22
CA GLY A 183 15.48 18.77 6.49
C GLY A 183 15.32 17.43 7.19
N ARG A 184 16.39 16.91 7.82
CA ARG A 184 16.35 15.66 8.60
C ARG A 184 15.55 15.78 9.89
N GLU A 185 15.42 16.97 10.47
CA GLU A 185 14.61 17.21 11.68
C GLU A 185 13.09 17.22 11.38
N LEU A 186 12.70 17.32 10.10
CA LEU A 186 11.30 17.37 9.67
C LEU A 186 10.68 15.99 9.40
N VAL A 187 11.45 14.90 9.53
CA VAL A 187 11.07 13.54 9.12
C VAL A 187 11.25 12.56 10.26
#